data_AF-A0A431KYZ6-F1
#
_entry.id   AF-A0A431KYZ6-F1
#
_cell.length_a   1.000
_cell.length_b   1.000
_cell.length_c   1.000
_cell.angle_alpha   90.00
_cell.angle_beta   90.00
_cell.angle_gamma   90.00
#
_symmetry.space_group_name_H-M   'P 1'
#
loop_
_entity.id
_entity.type
_entity.pdbx_description
1 polymer ?
#
loop_
_entity_poly.entity_id
_entity_poly.type
_entity_poly.pdbx_seq_one_letter_code
_entity_poly.pdbx_strand_id
1 'polypeptide(L)'
;MEEPKKRVYTPKVETRLARADINRLDEAAKTAGKSRSDFVRFALLWYLDNLEKLEHDERETEVSKAIKYATDQHVKAINAGTDRICKMLARQGAAIGTLYELSWMALPDDENARKAFEAANTTAKQKMRKHVERDENELAEAYKRVVTSP
;
A
#
# COMPACT_ATOMS: atom_id res chain seq x y z
N MET A 1 -50.59 -54.33 10.70
CA MET A 1 -49.65 -54.35 9.56
C MET A 1 -48.42 -53.58 10.00
N GLU A 2 -47.28 -54.24 10.18
CA GLU A 2 -46.02 -53.56 10.50
C GLU A 2 -45.52 -52.82 9.25
N GLU A 3 -45.27 -51.52 9.38
CA GLU A 3 -44.69 -50.72 8.31
C GLU A 3 -43.25 -51.15 8.01
N PRO A 4 -42.85 -51.27 6.73
CA PRO A 4 -41.52 -51.70 6.37
C PRO A 4 -40.48 -50.64 6.77
N LYS A 5 -39.56 -51.02 7.67
CA LYS A 5 -38.44 -50.16 8.12
C LYS A 5 -37.63 -49.67 6.91
N LYS A 6 -37.65 -48.35 6.68
CA LYS A 6 -36.83 -47.65 5.68
C LYS A 6 -35.35 -48.00 5.93
N ARG A 7 -34.67 -48.57 4.93
CA ARG A 7 -33.23 -48.86 5.03
C ARG A 7 -32.46 -47.53 5.10
N VAL A 8 -31.92 -47.21 6.26
CA VAL A 8 -31.02 -46.07 6.45
C VAL A 8 -29.61 -46.51 6.06
N TYR A 9 -29.12 -45.99 4.94
CA TYR A 9 -27.75 -46.23 4.50
C TYR A 9 -26.79 -45.36 5.32
N THR A 10 -25.91 -46.00 6.09
CA THR A 10 -24.89 -45.34 6.93
C THR A 10 -23.50 -45.75 6.44
N PRO A 11 -22.92 -45.02 5.46
CA PRO A 11 -21.57 -45.32 4.98
C PRO A 11 -20.56 -45.06 6.10
N LYS A 12 -19.60 -45.97 6.25
CA LYS A 12 -18.49 -45.85 7.22
C LYS A 12 -17.22 -45.47 6.49
N VAL A 13 -16.51 -44.49 7.05
CA VAL A 13 -15.17 -44.08 6.60
C VAL A 13 -14.21 -44.40 7.74
N GLU A 14 -13.24 -45.26 7.48
CA GLU A 14 -12.25 -45.70 8.47
C GLU A 14 -10.86 -45.26 8.02
N THR A 15 -10.11 -44.63 8.92
CA THR A 15 -8.74 -44.19 8.67
C THR A 15 -7.84 -44.50 9.86
N ARG A 16 -6.56 -44.73 9.61
CA ARG A 16 -5.56 -44.94 10.66
C ARG A 16 -4.98 -43.59 11.07
N LEU A 17 -4.98 -43.32 12.37
CA LEU A 17 -4.36 -42.13 12.96
C LEU A 17 -3.24 -42.55 13.91
N ALA A 18 -2.19 -41.74 13.99
CA ALA A 18 -1.17 -41.96 15.00
C ALA A 18 -1.76 -41.74 16.40
N ARG A 19 -1.17 -42.37 17.41
CA ARG A 19 -1.67 -42.30 18.79
C ARG A 19 -1.72 -40.87 19.33
N ALA A 20 -0.76 -40.03 18.93
CA ALA A 20 -0.74 -38.61 19.27
C ALA A 20 -1.92 -37.84 18.67
N ASP A 21 -2.27 -38.10 17.41
CA ASP A 21 -3.36 -37.41 16.72
C ASP A 21 -4.73 -37.84 17.24
N ILE A 22 -4.89 -39.11 17.63
CA ILE A 22 -6.10 -39.59 18.32
C ILE A 22 -6.32 -38.84 19.64
N ASN A 23 -5.25 -38.62 20.42
CA ASN A 23 -5.36 -37.90 21.67
C ASN A 23 -5.76 -36.42 21.45
N ARG A 24 -5.18 -35.77 20.44
CA ARG A 24 -5.55 -34.39 20.07
C ARG A 24 -7.00 -34.29 19.60
N LEU A 25 -7.47 -35.26 18.82
CA LEU A 25 -8.86 -35.36 18.39
C LEU A 25 -9.80 -35.52 19.58
N ASP A 26 -9.42 -36.35 20.55
CA ASP A 26 -10.20 -36.56 21.77
C ASP A 26 -10.33 -35.31 22.63
N GLU A 27 -9.22 -34.59 22.81
CA GLU A 27 -9.22 -33.32 23.52
C GLU A 27 -10.11 -32.30 22.80
N ALA A 28 -9.95 -32.15 21.49
CA ALA A 28 -10.76 -31.23 20.70
C ALA A 28 -12.26 -31.56 20.73
N ALA A 29 -12.62 -32.85 20.66
CA ALA A 29 -14.00 -33.30 20.76
C ALA A 29 -14.59 -33.02 22.15
N LYS A 30 -13.82 -33.24 23.22
CA LYS A 30 -14.21 -32.90 24.60
C LYS A 30 -14.41 -31.41 24.78
N THR A 31 -13.49 -30.57 24.28
CA THR A 31 -13.61 -29.10 24.34
C THR A 31 -14.86 -28.62 23.60
N ALA A 32 -15.20 -29.24 22.47
CA ALA A 32 -16.40 -28.93 21.70
C ALA A 32 -17.70 -29.53 22.29
N GLY A 33 -17.61 -30.33 23.36
CA GLY A 33 -18.75 -31.01 23.98
C GLY A 33 -19.44 -32.04 23.07
N LYS A 34 -18.74 -32.57 22.07
CA LYS A 34 -19.31 -33.48 21.04
C LYS A 34 -18.72 -34.88 21.16
N SER A 35 -19.46 -35.88 20.67
CA SER A 35 -18.90 -37.22 20.47
C SER A 35 -17.78 -37.16 19.43
N ARG A 36 -16.79 -38.05 19.54
CA ARG A 36 -15.68 -38.12 18.58
C ARG A 36 -16.19 -38.25 17.14
N SER A 37 -17.20 -39.08 16.92
CA SER A 37 -17.80 -39.30 15.60
C SER A 37 -18.51 -38.06 15.05
N ASP A 38 -19.25 -37.33 15.88
CA ASP A 38 -19.94 -36.10 15.46
C ASP A 38 -18.96 -34.96 15.18
N PHE A 39 -17.89 -34.89 15.97
CA PHE A 39 -16.82 -33.93 15.77
C PHE A 39 -16.10 -34.17 14.44
N VAL A 40 -15.73 -35.43 14.15
CA VAL A 40 -15.09 -35.80 12.88
C VAL A 40 -16.03 -35.55 11.69
N ARG A 41 -17.31 -35.89 11.81
CA ARG A 41 -18.30 -35.59 10.75
C ARG A 41 -18.41 -34.10 10.50
N PHE A 42 -18.50 -33.29 11.55
CA PHE A 42 -18.56 -31.83 11.43
C PHE A 42 -17.29 -31.28 10.77
N ALA A 43 -16.11 -31.71 11.22
CA ALA A 43 -14.84 -31.27 10.67
C ALA A 43 -14.69 -31.63 9.18
N LEU A 44 -15.12 -32.84 8.79
CA LEU A 44 -15.10 -33.29 7.40
C LEU A 44 -16.05 -32.46 6.53
N LEU A 45 -17.28 -32.23 6.99
CA LEU A 45 -18.24 -31.40 6.25
C LEU A 45 -17.76 -29.96 6.14
N TRP A 46 -17.25 -29.39 7.23
CA TRP A 46 -16.66 -28.05 7.21
C TRP A 46 -15.50 -27.96 6.23
N TYR A 47 -14.63 -28.97 6.18
CA TYR A 47 -13.51 -29.00 5.26
C TYR A 47 -13.97 -29.05 3.79
N LEU A 48 -14.98 -29.87 3.48
CA LEU A 48 -15.56 -29.95 2.14
C LEU A 48 -16.26 -28.64 1.74
N ASP A 49 -17.00 -28.02 2.66
CA ASP A 49 -17.73 -26.77 2.43
C ASP A 49 -16.79 -25.56 2.27
N ASN A 50 -15.54 -25.65 2.74
CA ASN A 50 -14.56 -24.56 2.70
C ASN A 50 -13.33 -24.88 1.86
N LEU A 51 -13.33 -25.98 1.11
CA LEU A 51 -12.21 -26.42 0.28
C LEU A 51 -11.83 -25.35 -0.76
N GLU A 52 -12.83 -24.83 -1.47
CA GLU A 52 -12.64 -23.77 -2.48
C GLU A 52 -12.13 -22.47 -1.85
N LYS A 53 -12.60 -22.12 -0.64
CA LYS A 53 -12.14 -20.92 0.07
C LYS A 53 -10.69 -21.02 0.50
N LEU A 54 -10.25 -22.19 0.96
CA LEU A 54 -8.86 -22.42 1.35
C LEU A 54 -7.91 -22.28 0.14
N GLU A 55 -8.29 -22.77 -1.04
CA GLU A 55 -7.52 -22.57 -2.27
C GLU A 55 -7.51 -21.10 -2.73
N HIS A 56 -8.64 -20.40 -2.57
CA HIS A 56 -8.73 -18.97 -2.86
C HIS A 56 -7.93 -18.11 -1.89
N ASP A 57 -7.91 -18.43 -0.60
CA ASP A 57 -7.18 -17.71 0.44
C ASP A 57 -5.66 -17.75 0.19
N GLU A 58 -5.12 -18.88 -0.28
CA GLU A 58 -3.71 -18.98 -0.67
C GLU A 58 -3.40 -18.05 -1.85
N ARG A 59 -4.25 -18.08 -2.88
CA ARG A 59 -4.09 -17.23 -4.06
C ARG A 59 -4.25 -15.74 -3.73
N GLU A 60 -5.23 -15.38 -2.90
CA GLU A 60 -5.41 -14.00 -2.42
C GLU A 60 -4.23 -13.52 -1.55
N THR A 61 -3.65 -14.42 -0.76
CA THR A 61 -2.45 -14.13 0.03
C THR A 61 -1.24 -13.87 -0.87
N GLU A 62 -1.06 -14.65 -1.95
CA GLU A 62 0.00 -14.43 -2.93
C GLU A 62 -0.18 -13.12 -3.69
N VAL A 63 -1.40 -12.83 -4.15
CA VAL A 63 -1.73 -11.56 -4.83
C VAL A 63 -1.48 -10.37 -3.90
N SER A 64 -1.91 -10.46 -2.64
CA SER A 64 -1.67 -9.41 -1.64
C SER A 64 -0.18 -9.16 -1.40
N LYS A 65 0.64 -10.22 -1.35
CA LYS A 65 2.11 -10.10 -1.25
C LYS A 65 2.69 -9.44 -2.50
N ALA A 66 2.24 -9.81 -3.69
CA ALA A 66 2.71 -9.23 -4.94
C ALA A 66 2.37 -7.73 -5.04
N ILE A 67 1.14 -7.35 -4.69
CA ILE A 67 0.70 -5.94 -4.65
C ILE A 67 1.54 -5.14 -3.66
N LYS A 68 1.77 -5.68 -2.46
CA LYS A 68 2.62 -5.02 -1.46
C LYS A 68 4.05 -4.82 -1.97
N TYR A 69 4.63 -5.85 -2.58
CA TYR A 69 5.97 -5.77 -3.15
C TYR A 69 6.06 -4.72 -4.27
N ALA A 70 5.12 -4.72 -5.21
CA ALA A 70 5.07 -3.72 -6.27
C ALA A 70 4.93 -2.29 -5.71
N THR A 71 4.05 -2.12 -4.73
CA THR A 71 3.84 -0.83 -4.04
C THR A 71 5.13 -0.34 -3.37
N ASP A 72 5.83 -1.21 -2.65
CA ASP A 72 7.11 -0.87 -2.02
C ASP A 72 8.17 -0.44 -3.04
N GLN A 73 8.22 -1.08 -4.21
CA GLN A 73 9.14 -0.68 -5.29
C GLN A 73 8.79 0.69 -5.87
N HIS A 74 7.50 0.98 -6.07
CA HIS A 74 7.06 2.30 -6.52
C HIS A 74 7.42 3.40 -5.50
N VAL A 75 7.15 3.16 -4.21
CA VAL A 75 7.49 4.12 -3.15
C VAL A 75 8.99 4.37 -3.09
N LYS A 76 9.82 3.32 -3.19
CA LYS A 76 11.29 3.45 -3.23
C LYS A 76 11.74 4.27 -4.44
N ALA A 77 11.20 3.99 -5.62
CA ALA A 77 11.54 4.72 -6.84
C ALA A 77 11.16 6.21 -6.75
N ILE A 78 9.98 6.51 -6.23
CA ILE A 78 9.51 7.88 -6.00
C ILE A 78 10.45 8.60 -5.02
N ASN A 79 10.74 7.99 -3.87
CA ASN A 79 11.61 8.61 -2.87
C ASN A 79 13.03 8.86 -3.40
N ALA A 80 13.60 7.90 -4.15
CA ALA A 80 14.91 8.05 -4.77
C ALA A 80 14.92 9.16 -5.84
N GLY A 81 13.85 9.26 -6.63
CA GLY A 81 13.66 10.34 -7.59
C GLY A 81 13.57 11.71 -6.90
N THR A 82 12.76 11.82 -5.85
CA THR A 82 12.58 13.05 -5.07
C THR A 82 13.89 13.50 -4.42
N ASP A 83 14.63 12.60 -3.76
CA ASP A 83 15.92 12.93 -3.13
C ASP A 83 16.92 13.48 -4.16
N ARG A 84 17.00 12.87 -5.34
CA ARG A 84 17.85 13.36 -6.44
C ARG A 84 17.45 14.76 -6.89
N ILE A 85 16.16 15.01 -7.09
CA ILE A 85 15.65 16.32 -7.49
C ILE A 85 15.95 17.36 -6.41
N CYS A 86 15.70 17.06 -5.14
CA CYS A 86 16.01 17.95 -4.02
C CYS A 86 17.50 18.29 -3.94
N LYS A 87 18.39 17.31 -4.13
CA LYS A 87 19.85 17.55 -4.18
C LYS A 87 20.25 18.44 -5.36
N MET A 88 19.66 18.23 -6.54
CA MET A 88 19.90 19.08 -7.70
C MET A 88 19.42 20.51 -7.45
N LEU A 89 18.22 20.69 -6.90
CA LEU A 89 17.67 22.00 -6.57
C LEU A 89 18.51 22.71 -5.50
N ALA A 90 18.97 22.00 -4.46
CA ALA A 90 19.86 22.57 -3.44
C ALA A 90 21.17 23.09 -4.05
N ARG A 91 21.78 22.34 -4.97
CA ARG A 91 22.98 22.78 -5.68
C ARG A 91 22.74 24.02 -6.54
N GLN A 92 21.61 24.07 -7.27
CA GLN A 92 21.25 25.25 -8.06
C GLN A 92 20.97 26.47 -7.17
N GLY A 93 20.27 26.25 -6.05
CA GLY A 93 20.04 27.29 -5.04
C GLY A 93 21.34 27.88 -4.49
N ALA A 94 22.33 27.03 -4.18
CA ALA A 94 23.65 27.47 -3.74
C ALA A 94 24.37 28.30 -4.81
N ALA A 95 24.38 27.85 -6.07
CA ALA A 95 25.01 28.57 -7.17
C ALA A 95 24.36 29.95 -7.42
N ILE A 96 23.02 30.01 -7.42
CA ILE A 96 22.27 31.27 -7.56
C ILE A 96 22.52 32.19 -6.36
N GLY A 97 22.60 31.64 -5.14
CA GLY A 97 22.93 32.39 -3.93
C GLY A 97 24.31 33.05 -4.02
N THR A 98 25.33 32.33 -4.50
CA THR A 98 26.66 32.89 -4.72
C THR A 98 26.65 34.02 -5.76
N LEU A 99 25.89 33.88 -6.86
CA LEU A 99 25.76 34.95 -7.85
C LEU A 99 25.04 36.18 -7.28
N TYR A 100 24.04 35.97 -6.43
CA TYR A 100 23.35 37.05 -5.72
C TYR A 100 24.32 37.81 -4.81
N GLU A 101 25.11 37.10 -4.00
CA GLU A 101 26.12 37.69 -3.11
C GLU A 101 27.20 38.44 -3.90
N LEU A 102 27.73 37.86 -4.98
CA LEU A 102 28.71 38.53 -5.84
C LEU A 102 28.13 39.81 -6.45
N SER A 103 26.89 39.74 -6.95
CA SER A 103 26.22 40.90 -7.54
C SER A 103 26.01 42.00 -6.50
N TRP A 104 25.70 41.62 -5.27
CA TRP A 104 25.56 42.55 -4.15
C TRP A 104 26.89 43.19 -3.76
N MET A 105 27.97 42.40 -3.66
CA MET A 105 29.31 42.89 -3.35
C MET A 105 29.90 43.78 -4.44
N ALA A 106 29.48 43.58 -5.70
CA ALA A 106 29.92 44.38 -6.84
C ALA A 106 29.14 45.70 -7.01
N LEU A 107 28.11 45.96 -6.19
CA LEU A 107 27.38 47.23 -6.24
C LEU A 107 28.30 48.39 -5.83
N PRO A 108 28.18 49.56 -6.48
CA PRO A 108 28.77 50.79 -5.98
C PRO A 108 28.27 51.08 -4.56
N ASP A 109 29.09 51.75 -3.75
CA ASP A 109 28.73 52.15 -2.39
C ASP A 109 27.79 53.37 -2.39
N ASP A 110 26.65 53.20 -3.06
CA ASP A 110 25.56 54.16 -3.24
C ASP A 110 24.25 53.55 -2.73
N GLU A 111 23.54 54.30 -1.88
CA GLU A 111 22.27 53.90 -1.31
C GLU A 111 21.19 53.69 -2.39
N ASN A 112 21.24 54.45 -3.49
CA ASN A 112 20.32 54.28 -4.61
C ASN A 112 20.54 52.96 -5.36
N ALA A 113 21.80 52.54 -5.52
CA ALA A 113 22.16 51.28 -6.16
C ALA A 113 21.67 50.07 -5.35
N ARG A 114 21.82 50.12 -4.02
CA ARG A 114 21.30 49.09 -3.10
C ARG A 114 19.77 49.00 -3.14
N LYS A 115 19.07 50.15 -3.10
CA LYS A 115 17.60 50.20 -3.21
C LYS A 115 17.09 49.66 -4.54
N ALA A 116 17.76 49.98 -5.65
CA ALA A 116 17.39 49.47 -6.97
C ALA A 116 17.52 47.94 -7.05
N PHE A 117 18.59 47.38 -6.47
CA PHE A 117 18.81 45.94 -6.42
C PHE A 117 17.75 45.22 -5.58
N GLU A 118 17.40 45.75 -4.40
CA GLU A 118 16.34 45.20 -3.55
C GLU A 118 14.96 45.24 -4.22
N ALA A 119 14.64 46.33 -4.92
CA ALA A 119 13.40 46.47 -5.69
C ALA A 119 13.32 45.44 -6.83
N ALA A 120 14.43 45.23 -7.54
CA ALA A 120 14.53 44.21 -8.59
C ALA A 120 14.35 42.78 -8.02
N ASN A 121 15.03 42.47 -6.90
CA ASN A 121 14.89 41.19 -6.21
C ASN A 121 13.44 40.93 -5.76
N THR A 122 12.79 41.95 -5.19
CA THR A 122 11.40 41.85 -4.74
C THR A 122 10.46 41.57 -5.91
N THR A 123 10.64 42.28 -7.02
CA THR A 123 9.85 42.09 -8.24
C THR A 123 10.05 40.70 -8.84
N ALA A 124 11.29 40.21 -8.89
CA ALA A 124 11.61 38.87 -9.37
C ALA A 124 10.92 37.80 -8.51
N LYS A 125 11.03 37.89 -7.18
CA LYS A 125 10.36 36.98 -6.24
C LYS A 125 8.83 36.98 -6.40
N GLN A 126 8.22 38.15 -6.62
CA GLN A 126 6.79 38.25 -6.87
C GLN A 126 6.38 37.56 -8.19
N LYS A 127 7.12 37.79 -9.27
CA LYS A 127 6.85 37.12 -10.56
C LYS A 127 7.00 35.61 -10.46
N MET A 128 8.06 35.13 -9.80
CA MET A 128 8.27 33.69 -9.60
C MET A 128 7.12 33.05 -8.84
N ARG A 129 6.66 33.66 -7.73
CA ARG A 129 5.50 33.15 -6.97
C ARG A 129 4.24 33.01 -7.82
N LYS A 130 3.93 34.04 -8.63
CA LYS A 130 2.77 34.01 -9.53
C LYS A 130 2.86 32.89 -10.57
N HIS A 131 4.06 32.63 -11.09
CA HIS A 131 4.26 31.53 -12.04
C HIS A 131 4.08 30.17 -11.36
N VAL A 132 4.63 29.96 -10.16
CA VAL A 132 4.43 28.71 -9.40
C VAL A 132 2.94 28.45 -9.16
N GLU A 133 2.20 29.45 -8.66
CA GLU A 133 0.75 29.30 -8.42
C GLU A 133 -0.02 28.96 -9.70
N ARG A 134 0.33 29.59 -10.83
CA ARG A 134 -0.31 29.30 -12.12
C ARG A 134 -0.01 27.88 -12.58
N ASP A 135 1.26 27.47 -12.55
CA ASP A 135 1.69 26.16 -13.03
C ASP A 135 1.11 25.04 -12.14
N GLU A 136 0.99 25.27 -10.82
CA GLU A 136 0.29 24.36 -9.89
C GLU A 136 -1.20 24.24 -10.23
N ASN A 137 -1.87 25.36 -10.54
CA ASN A 137 -3.28 25.35 -10.94
C ASN A 137 -3.49 24.60 -12.27
N GLU A 138 -2.62 24.82 -13.27
CA GLU A 138 -2.66 24.13 -14.57
C GLU A 138 -2.48 22.61 -14.40
N LEU A 139 -1.53 22.19 -13.55
CA LEU A 139 -1.31 20.78 -13.21
C LEU A 139 -2.52 20.19 -12.48
N ALA A 140 -3.09 20.90 -11.51
CA ALA A 140 -4.27 20.46 -10.78
C ALA A 140 -5.48 20.26 -11.70
N GLU A 141 -5.67 21.14 -12.69
CA GLU A 141 -6.71 20.99 -13.71
C GLU A 141 -6.46 19.79 -14.64
N ALA A 142 -5.21 19.57 -15.07
CA ALA A 142 -4.85 18.41 -15.89
C ALA A 142 -5.11 17.09 -15.15
N TYR A 143 -4.74 17.00 -13.87
CA TYR A 143 -4.99 15.79 -13.07
C TYR A 143 -6.49 15.52 -12.88
N LYS A 144 -7.31 16.55 -12.69
CA LYS A 144 -8.78 16.39 -12.60
C LYS A 144 -9.34 15.73 -13.85
N ARG A 145 -8.89 16.11 -15.05
CA ARG A 145 -9.36 15.54 -16.32
C ARG A 145 -9.00 14.06 -16.45
N VAL A 146 -7.78 13.68 -16.07
CA VAL A 146 -7.29 12.30 -16.17
C VAL A 146 -8.04 11.35 -15.24
N VAL A 147 -8.42 11.79 -14.03
CA VAL A 147 -9.17 10.95 -13.07
C VAL A 147 -10.64 10.78 -13.50
N THR A 148 -11.18 11.67 -14.34
CA THR A 148 -12.57 11.63 -14.80
C THR A 148 -12.78 11.01 -16.18
N SER A 149 -11.72 10.63 -16.89
CA SER A 149 -11.82 9.93 -18.17
C SER A 149 -11.94 8.41 -17.93
N PRO A 150 -12.99 7.74 -18.44
CA PRO A 150 -13.20 6.29 -18.28
C PRO A 150 -12.18 5.44 -19.06
#